data_AF-A0A817U279-F1
#
_entry.id   AF-A0A817U279-F1
#
_cell.length_a   1.000
_cell.length_b   1.000
_cell.length_c   1.000
_cell.angle_alpha   90.00
_cell.angle_beta   90.00
_cell.angle_gamma   90.00
#
_symmetry.space_group_name_H-M   'P 1'
#
loop_
_entity.id
_entity.type
_entity.pdbx_description
1 polymer ?
#
loop_
_entity_poly.entity_id
_entity_poly.type
_entity_poly.pdbx_seq_one_letter_code
_entity_poly.pdbx_strand_id
1 'polypeptide(L)'
;ICSSSFISNEWQIGFTSDLVSNLSIYARIDYRRFLSAHLQFLTGLCEHSIQSVNNSIDQFLSSLFVTAQLLPETDFHKRLDLLIEQITICQLKFEPISLYPAYLEVDLLPPVVADFNGDHRLDLAFARQVTQCMYVTLGNGNGTFSDELSLPVWGVTWLRFAAGDFNNDNQLDLTFNDYDGGQVAIMLGNGNGTFEAPVRFSTGHGSYPVDISVADFNSDNYLDIAVVNYGIDSVGILLGNGNGNFSAQTTFSTGRGSYPRSLAIADFNGDTYKDIAVANLNTRNIGVFLGHGDGTFETQKSSFNRDHFFPIRIAVGDFNEDTRSDVAVSYESESIVSVMFGYGNGTFGTQADSAIETAVITLSAAVSDFNCDGHLDIAIGQNK
;
A
#
# COMPACT_ATOMS: atom_id res chain seq x y z
N ILE A 1 -22.29 24.24 -4.87
CA ILE A 1 -22.97 25.48 -4.42
C ILE A 1 -22.48 25.77 -3.01
N CYS A 2 -21.51 26.66 -2.92
CA CYS A 2 -20.96 27.15 -1.67
C CYS A 2 -22.01 28.03 -0.99
N SER A 3 -22.44 27.68 0.21
CA SER A 3 -22.95 28.68 1.16
C SER A 3 -22.18 28.55 2.47
N SER A 4 -21.72 29.69 2.97
CA SER A 4 -20.96 29.93 4.20
C SER A 4 -21.74 29.62 5.49
N SER A 5 -22.81 28.81 5.39
CA SER A 5 -23.73 28.49 6.48
C SER A 5 -23.66 27.03 6.92
N PHE A 6 -22.81 26.20 6.31
CA PHE A 6 -22.63 24.81 6.73
C PHE A 6 -21.41 24.59 7.65
N ILE A 7 -20.42 25.49 7.59
CA ILE A 7 -19.17 25.38 8.38
C ILE A 7 -19.29 26.04 9.77
N SER A 8 -20.34 26.83 10.03
CA SER A 8 -20.48 27.56 11.29
C SER A 8 -20.99 26.72 12.48
N ASN A 9 -21.50 25.50 12.26
CA ASN A 9 -22.26 24.80 13.32
C ASN A 9 -21.62 23.52 13.88
N GLU A 10 -20.56 22.96 13.28
CA GLU A 10 -19.89 21.75 13.83
C GLU A 10 -18.43 21.95 14.27
N TRP A 11 -17.81 23.11 13.98
CA TRP A 11 -16.45 23.45 14.44
C TRP A 11 -16.44 24.38 15.67
N GLN A 12 -17.58 24.53 16.36
CA GLN A 12 -17.58 25.04 17.73
C GLN A 12 -17.27 23.91 18.72
N ILE A 13 -16.02 23.45 18.73
CA ILE A 13 -15.40 22.97 19.98
C ILE A 13 -14.54 24.13 20.46
N GLY A 14 -15.04 24.78 21.51
CA GLY A 14 -14.68 26.14 21.91
C GLY A 14 -13.20 26.34 22.27
N PHE A 15 -12.56 27.26 21.57
CA PHE A 15 -11.37 27.96 22.03
C PHE A 15 -11.80 29.24 22.74
N THR A 16 -11.97 29.18 24.06
CA THR A 16 -12.02 30.38 24.90
C THR A 16 -10.68 30.54 25.61
N SER A 17 -10.27 31.79 25.83
CA SER A 17 -9.05 32.17 26.57
C SER A 17 -8.96 31.58 27.99
N ASP A 18 -10.06 31.06 28.51
CA ASP A 18 -10.19 30.45 29.84
C ASP A 18 -9.69 29.00 29.92
N LEU A 19 -9.50 28.31 28.78
CA LEU A 19 -9.01 26.92 28.79
C LEU A 19 -7.51 26.83 29.08
N VAL A 20 -6.73 27.83 28.64
CA VAL A 20 -5.26 27.85 28.78
C VAL A 20 -4.82 28.34 30.17
N SER A 21 -5.65 29.16 30.83
CA SER A 21 -5.36 29.71 32.16
C SER A 21 -5.50 28.68 33.30
N ASN A 22 -6.19 27.56 33.07
CA ASN A 22 -6.42 26.50 34.06
C ASN A 22 -5.47 25.30 33.96
N LEU A 23 -4.56 25.28 32.99
CA LEU A 23 -3.55 24.23 32.85
C LEU A 23 -2.42 24.39 33.88
N SER A 24 -1.98 23.26 34.45
CA SER A 24 -0.81 23.21 35.34
C SER A 24 0.45 23.72 34.64
N ILE A 25 1.43 24.21 35.41
CA ILE A 25 2.69 24.76 34.86
C ILE A 25 3.41 23.75 33.96
N TYR A 26 3.37 22.45 34.32
CA TYR A 26 3.95 21.37 33.51
C TYR A 26 3.20 21.15 32.19
N ALA A 27 1.86 21.17 32.19
CA ALA A 27 1.07 21.03 30.98
C ALA A 27 1.24 22.21 29.99
N ARG A 28 1.54 23.42 30.50
CA ARG A 28 1.86 24.58 29.63
C ARG A 28 3.23 24.48 28.96
N ILE A 29 4.20 23.85 29.62
CA ILE A 29 5.55 23.66 29.08
C ILE A 29 5.52 22.65 27.92
N ASP A 30 4.79 21.54 28.09
CA ASP A 30 4.64 20.53 27.03
C ASP A 30 3.80 21.04 25.86
N TYR A 31 2.77 21.83 26.12
CA TYR A 31 1.97 22.47 25.08
C TYR A 31 2.78 23.49 24.25
N ARG A 32 3.67 24.28 24.90
CA ARG A 32 4.58 25.21 24.20
C ARG A 32 5.68 24.49 23.42
N ARG A 33 6.19 23.36 23.93
CA ARG A 33 7.13 22.50 23.20
C ARG A 33 6.50 21.89 21.95
N PHE A 34 5.25 21.44 22.04
CA PHE A 34 4.49 20.91 20.91
C PHE A 34 4.28 21.97 19.81
N LEU A 35 3.87 23.19 20.17
CA LEU A 35 3.66 24.28 19.21
C LEU A 35 4.98 24.74 18.55
N SER A 36 6.07 24.79 19.33
CA SER A 36 7.40 25.17 18.83
C SER A 36 7.98 24.14 17.86
N ALA A 37 7.76 22.84 18.10
CA ALA A 37 8.18 21.78 17.20
C ALA A 37 7.40 21.82 15.86
N HIS A 38 6.10 22.15 15.90
CA HIS A 38 5.28 22.34 14.71
C HIS A 38 5.70 23.57 13.89
N LEU A 39 6.06 24.68 14.54
CA LEU A 39 6.58 25.87 13.88
C LEU A 39 7.98 25.67 13.29
N GLN A 40 8.85 24.87 13.93
CA GLN A 40 10.15 24.48 13.39
C GLN A 40 10.02 23.55 12.16
N PHE A 41 9.04 22.66 12.18
CA PHE A 41 8.71 21.82 11.03
C PHE A 41 8.21 22.63 9.83
N LEU A 42 7.35 23.63 10.07
CA LEU A 42 6.85 24.54 9.03
C LEU A 42 7.93 25.49 8.48
N THR A 43 8.94 25.84 9.28
CA THR A 43 10.08 26.67 8.82
C THR A 43 11.11 25.86 8.03
N GLY A 44 11.30 24.58 8.34
CA GLY A 44 12.16 23.67 7.57
C GLY A 44 11.66 23.37 6.15
N LEU A 45 10.35 23.42 5.91
CA LEU A 45 9.77 23.24 4.57
C LEU A 45 10.00 24.45 3.63
N CYS A 46 10.47 25.59 4.14
CA CYS A 46 10.82 26.77 3.34
C CYS A 46 12.31 26.87 2.95
N GLU A 47 13.19 25.95 3.40
CA GLU A 47 14.64 26.05 3.21
C GLU A 47 15.20 25.37 1.93
N HIS A 48 14.35 25.01 0.96
CA HIS A 48 14.81 24.50 -0.35
C HIS A 48 14.29 25.31 -1.55
N SER A 49 14.27 26.64 -1.45
CA SER A 49 14.13 27.52 -2.64
C SER A 49 14.78 28.91 -2.48
N ILE A 50 16.00 29.00 -1.95
CA ILE A 50 16.67 30.30 -1.69
C ILE A 50 18.12 30.33 -2.21
N GLN A 51 18.35 29.95 -3.48
CA GLN A 51 19.53 30.45 -4.21
C GLN A 51 19.23 31.81 -4.89
N SER A 52 17.96 32.19 -5.00
CA SER A 52 17.52 33.45 -5.62
C SER A 52 17.34 34.60 -4.62
N VAL A 53 17.08 34.31 -3.33
CA VAL A 53 16.88 35.33 -2.29
C VAL A 53 18.20 35.76 -1.61
N ASN A 54 19.26 34.94 -1.66
CA ASN A 54 20.57 35.29 -1.10
C ASN A 54 21.18 36.54 -1.77
N ASN A 55 20.88 36.81 -3.05
CA ASN A 55 21.29 38.04 -3.72
C ASN A 55 20.52 39.30 -3.27
N SER A 56 19.37 39.16 -2.60
CA SER A 56 18.59 40.28 -2.03
C SER A 56 18.84 40.49 -0.53
N ILE A 57 19.23 39.44 0.20
CA ILE A 57 19.50 39.49 1.64
C ILE A 57 20.84 40.20 1.93
N ASP A 58 21.87 40.06 1.10
CA ASP A 58 23.14 40.78 1.29
C ASP A 58 23.03 42.31 1.11
N GLN A 59 22.07 42.77 0.28
CA GLN A 59 21.69 44.20 0.17
C GLN A 59 20.86 44.70 1.37
N PHE A 60 20.19 43.81 2.09
CA PHE A 60 19.35 44.15 3.25
C PHE A 60 20.16 44.10 4.57
N LEU A 61 21.04 43.12 4.73
CA LEU A 61 21.87 42.90 5.93
C LEU A 61 22.97 43.95 6.12
N SER A 62 23.31 44.74 5.09
CA SER A 62 24.22 45.89 5.21
C SER A 62 23.57 47.14 5.81
N SER A 63 22.25 47.13 6.05
CA SER A 63 21.50 48.33 6.47
C SER A 63 21.04 48.39 7.92
N LEU A 64 21.12 47.33 8.74
CA LEU A 64 20.73 47.42 10.15
C LEU A 64 21.59 46.52 11.06
N PHE A 65 22.74 47.04 11.44
CA PHE A 65 23.40 46.63 12.67
C PHE A 65 22.58 47.07 13.88
N VAL A 66 22.08 46.07 14.62
CA VAL A 66 21.93 45.97 16.08
C VAL A 66 21.44 47.22 16.84
N THR A 67 20.23 47.14 17.40
CA THR A 67 20.03 47.21 18.86
C THR A 67 18.62 46.76 19.24
N ALA A 68 18.54 45.90 20.25
CA ALA A 68 17.31 45.32 20.75
C ALA A 68 16.41 46.38 21.41
N GLN A 69 15.19 46.55 20.88
CA GLN A 69 14.04 47.10 21.61
C GLN A 69 12.78 46.40 21.12
N LEU A 70 11.94 45.97 22.08
CA LEU A 70 10.64 45.36 21.84
C LEU A 70 9.78 46.30 21.00
N LEU A 71 9.29 45.81 19.86
CA LEU A 71 8.31 46.52 19.05
C LEU A 71 7.00 46.72 19.85
N PRO A 72 6.37 47.91 19.78
CA PRO A 72 5.03 48.10 20.30
C PRO A 72 4.03 47.12 19.67
N GLU A 73 3.08 46.61 20.45
CA GLU A 73 2.11 45.57 20.06
C GLU A 73 1.31 45.93 18.80
N THR A 74 1.04 47.23 18.59
CA THR A 74 0.37 47.76 17.39
C THR A 74 1.20 47.66 16.11
N ASP A 75 2.52 47.79 16.19
CA ASP A 75 3.42 47.60 15.04
C ASP A 75 3.72 46.13 14.76
N PHE A 76 3.66 45.29 15.81
CA PHE A 76 3.69 43.83 15.66
C PHE A 76 2.43 43.33 14.92
N HIS A 77 1.24 43.81 15.29
CA HIS A 77 -0.01 43.42 14.62
C HIS A 77 -0.11 43.96 13.19
N LYS A 78 0.32 45.19 12.91
CA LYS A 78 0.37 45.70 11.52
C LYS A 78 1.32 44.90 10.62
N ARG A 79 2.46 44.45 11.15
CA ARG A 79 3.39 43.59 10.39
C ARG A 79 2.87 42.17 10.23
N LEU A 80 2.12 41.67 11.21
CA LEU A 80 1.43 40.38 11.12
C LEU A 80 0.30 40.41 10.07
N ASP A 81 -0.48 41.48 10.02
CA ASP A 81 -1.57 41.65 9.04
C ASP A 81 -1.01 41.79 7.61
N LEU A 82 0.08 42.54 7.41
CA LEU A 82 0.76 42.62 6.11
C LEU A 82 1.37 41.28 5.66
N LEU A 83 1.83 40.45 6.60
CA LEU A 83 2.32 39.10 6.33
C LEU A 83 1.17 38.16 5.94
N ILE A 84 0.03 38.27 6.61
CA ILE A 84 -1.21 37.53 6.28
C ILE A 84 -1.72 37.95 4.89
N GLU A 85 -1.65 39.24 4.55
CA GLU A 85 -2.04 39.75 3.23
C GLU A 85 -1.10 39.23 2.10
N GLN A 86 0.20 39.14 2.35
CA GLN A 86 1.16 38.52 1.42
C GLN A 86 0.93 37.01 1.25
N ILE A 87 0.56 36.30 2.33
CA ILE A 87 0.16 34.88 2.27
C ILE A 87 -1.15 34.71 1.48
N THR A 88 -2.07 35.69 1.58
CA THR A 88 -3.35 35.68 0.86
C THR A 88 -3.16 35.92 -0.65
N ILE A 89 -2.17 36.74 -1.05
CA ILE A 89 -1.80 36.94 -2.48
C ILE A 89 -1.15 35.68 -3.09
N CYS A 90 -0.49 34.84 -2.27
CA CYS A 90 0.03 33.53 -2.70
C CYS A 90 -1.05 32.43 -2.85
N GLN A 91 -2.33 32.70 -2.53
CA GLN A 91 -3.43 31.73 -2.72
C GLN A 91 -3.99 31.65 -4.16
N LEU A 92 -3.25 32.12 -5.18
CA LEU A 92 -3.62 31.84 -6.56
C LEU A 92 -3.22 30.41 -6.95
N LYS A 93 -4.23 29.52 -6.88
CA LYS A 93 -4.27 28.13 -7.35
C LYS A 93 -3.38 27.14 -6.61
N PHE A 94 -3.82 26.75 -5.42
CA PHE A 94 -3.60 25.39 -4.94
C PHE A 94 -4.96 24.75 -4.73
N GLU A 95 -5.26 23.74 -5.55
CA GLU A 95 -6.27 22.74 -5.19
C GLU A 95 -5.83 22.07 -3.87
N PRO A 96 -6.77 21.64 -3.01
CA PRO A 96 -6.41 21.14 -1.69
C PRO A 96 -5.59 19.85 -1.83
N ILE A 97 -4.29 19.96 -1.64
CA ILE A 97 -3.43 18.81 -1.36
C ILE A 97 -3.80 18.35 0.05
N SER A 98 -4.48 17.21 0.15
CA SER A 98 -4.58 16.47 1.41
C SER A 98 -3.16 16.15 1.88
N LEU A 99 -2.71 16.83 2.92
CA LEU A 99 -1.44 16.53 3.60
C LEU A 99 -1.60 15.21 4.36
N TYR A 100 -1.42 14.09 3.67
CA TYR A 100 -1.03 12.84 4.32
C TYR A 100 0.40 13.02 4.85
N PRO A 101 0.71 12.58 6.07
CA PRO A 101 2.05 12.70 6.61
C PRO A 101 3.06 12.01 5.68
N ALA A 102 4.10 12.75 5.32
CA ALA A 102 5.20 12.33 4.47
C ALA A 102 6.07 11.27 5.19
N TYR A 103 5.58 10.04 5.24
CA TYR A 103 6.32 8.77 5.37
C TYR A 103 5.48 7.62 4.79
N LEU A 104 4.73 7.88 3.71
CA LEU A 104 4.11 6.80 2.95
C LEU A 104 5.16 6.35 1.93
N GLU A 105 5.86 5.25 2.23
CA GLU A 105 6.61 4.51 1.22
C GLU A 105 5.71 4.39 -0.02
N VAL A 106 6.20 4.83 -1.18
CA VAL A 106 5.45 4.74 -2.43
C VAL A 106 5.44 3.27 -2.80
N ASP A 107 4.51 2.52 -2.24
CA ASP A 107 4.29 1.12 -2.55
C ASP A 107 3.80 1.11 -4.01
N LEU A 108 4.74 1.09 -4.96
CA LEU A 108 4.43 0.95 -6.37
C LEU A 108 3.86 -0.46 -6.53
N LEU A 109 2.55 -0.49 -6.68
CA LEU A 109 1.79 -1.73 -6.75
C LEU A 109 2.09 -2.35 -8.12
N PRO A 110 2.52 -3.62 -8.19
CA PRO A 110 2.84 -4.22 -9.47
C PRO A 110 1.57 -4.18 -10.35
N PRO A 111 1.72 -3.80 -11.62
CA PRO A 111 0.60 -3.84 -12.54
C PRO A 111 0.20 -5.30 -12.80
N VAL A 112 -1.06 -5.51 -13.19
CA VAL A 112 -1.50 -6.79 -13.73
C VAL A 112 -1.32 -6.75 -15.25
N VAL A 113 -0.70 -7.80 -15.78
CA VAL A 113 -0.45 -7.96 -17.22
C VAL A 113 -1.26 -9.15 -17.69
N ALA A 114 -2.20 -8.91 -18.60
CA ALA A 114 -3.09 -9.94 -19.13
C ALA A 114 -3.72 -9.51 -20.45
N ASP A 115 -4.37 -10.41 -21.17
CA ASP A 115 -5.12 -10.10 -22.40
C ASP A 115 -6.60 -9.84 -22.06
N PHE A 116 -6.96 -8.57 -21.85
CA PHE A 116 -8.31 -8.17 -21.41
C PHE A 116 -9.31 -8.05 -22.56
N ASN A 117 -8.86 -8.13 -23.81
CA ASN A 117 -9.71 -8.00 -25.00
C ASN A 117 -9.71 -9.24 -25.92
N GLY A 118 -8.98 -10.30 -25.56
CA GLY A 118 -8.91 -11.55 -26.29
C GLY A 118 -8.15 -11.47 -27.62
N ASP A 119 -7.29 -10.47 -27.82
CA ASP A 119 -6.56 -10.27 -29.07
C ASP A 119 -5.17 -10.98 -29.10
N HIS A 120 -4.86 -11.72 -28.04
CA HIS A 120 -3.61 -12.43 -27.78
C HIS A 120 -2.40 -11.51 -27.64
N ARG A 121 -2.61 -10.26 -27.23
CA ARG A 121 -1.56 -9.32 -26.84
C ARG A 121 -1.72 -8.98 -25.38
N LEU A 122 -0.59 -8.71 -24.73
CA LEU A 122 -0.59 -8.37 -23.32
C LEU A 122 -0.97 -6.89 -23.14
N ASP A 123 -2.01 -6.68 -22.33
CA ASP A 123 -2.49 -5.40 -21.86
C ASP A 123 -1.98 -5.13 -20.43
N LEU A 124 -2.27 -3.93 -19.91
CA LEU A 124 -1.82 -3.51 -18.59
C LEU A 124 -2.99 -2.94 -17.77
N ALA A 125 -3.18 -3.44 -16.56
CA ALA A 125 -4.02 -2.83 -15.53
C ALA A 125 -3.14 -2.34 -14.37
N PHE A 126 -3.30 -1.08 -13.97
CA PHE A 126 -2.47 -0.45 -12.92
C PHE A 126 -3.21 0.68 -12.23
N ALA A 127 -2.74 1.14 -11.07
CA ALA A 127 -3.27 2.34 -10.43
C ALA A 127 -2.18 3.37 -10.16
N ARG A 128 -2.63 4.62 -10.06
CA ARG A 128 -1.80 5.73 -9.62
C ARG A 128 -2.31 6.16 -8.24
N GLN A 129 -1.40 6.28 -7.29
CA GLN A 129 -1.71 6.54 -5.88
C GLN A 129 -2.50 7.84 -5.65
N VAL A 130 -2.49 8.76 -6.61
CA VAL A 130 -3.08 10.11 -6.49
C VAL A 130 -4.44 10.28 -7.18
N THR A 131 -4.90 9.34 -8.01
CA THR A 131 -6.07 9.58 -8.87
C THR A 131 -7.35 8.88 -8.44
N GLN A 132 -7.34 8.03 -7.40
CA GLN A 132 -8.48 7.18 -7.01
C GLN A 132 -9.08 6.40 -8.20
N CYS A 133 -8.23 6.10 -9.19
CA CYS A 133 -8.59 5.39 -10.42
C CYS A 133 -7.63 4.24 -10.64
N MET A 134 -8.20 3.14 -11.14
CA MET A 134 -7.47 2.11 -11.86
C MET A 134 -7.47 2.49 -13.34
N TYR A 135 -6.40 2.16 -14.05
CA TYR A 135 -6.25 2.36 -15.47
C TYR A 135 -6.05 1.02 -16.15
N VAL A 136 -6.71 0.84 -17.29
CA VAL A 136 -6.46 -0.27 -18.20
C VAL A 136 -6.01 0.30 -19.54
N THR A 137 -4.95 -0.26 -20.12
CA THR A 137 -4.49 0.13 -21.45
C THR A 137 -4.15 -1.10 -22.29
N LEU A 138 -4.65 -1.11 -23.53
CA LEU A 138 -4.54 -2.24 -24.44
C LEU A 138 -3.22 -2.25 -25.20
N GLY A 139 -2.59 -3.41 -25.27
CA GLY A 139 -1.32 -3.64 -25.94
C GLY A 139 -1.46 -3.70 -27.46
N ASN A 140 -0.69 -2.88 -28.17
CA ASN A 140 -0.68 -2.91 -29.64
C ASN A 140 0.20 -4.03 -30.22
N GLY A 141 0.85 -4.86 -29.36
CA GLY A 141 1.71 -5.98 -29.77
C GLY A 141 3.09 -5.58 -30.32
N ASN A 142 3.41 -4.29 -30.32
CA ASN A 142 4.68 -3.73 -30.81
C ASN A 142 5.46 -2.97 -29.72
N GLY A 143 5.13 -3.23 -28.44
CA GLY A 143 5.70 -2.51 -27.29
C GLY A 143 5.06 -1.13 -27.02
N THR A 144 3.99 -0.78 -27.72
CA THR A 144 3.18 0.43 -27.43
C THR A 144 1.80 0.06 -26.91
N PHE A 145 1.14 1.02 -26.26
CA PHE A 145 -0.18 0.86 -25.67
C PHE A 145 -1.17 1.88 -26.23
N SER A 146 -2.45 1.55 -26.21
CA SER A 146 -3.57 2.42 -26.60
C SER A 146 -3.89 3.47 -25.53
N ASP A 147 -4.91 4.30 -25.77
CA ASP A 147 -5.39 5.26 -24.77
C ASP A 147 -5.85 4.55 -23.48
N GLU A 148 -5.63 5.21 -22.35
CA GLU A 148 -5.97 4.67 -21.03
C GLU A 148 -7.49 4.73 -20.77
N LEU A 149 -8.09 3.60 -20.44
CA LEU A 149 -9.41 3.52 -19.84
C LEU A 149 -9.28 3.78 -18.33
N SER A 150 -9.95 4.82 -17.82
CA SER A 150 -10.01 5.12 -16.39
C SER A 150 -11.22 4.45 -15.75
N LEU A 151 -10.97 3.56 -14.79
CA LEU A 151 -11.97 2.88 -13.98
C LEU A 151 -12.00 3.51 -12.58
N PRO A 152 -13.11 4.15 -12.16
CA PRO A 152 -13.19 4.79 -10.87
C PRO A 152 -13.21 3.76 -9.74
N VAL A 153 -12.26 3.88 -8.80
CA VAL A 153 -12.13 3.02 -7.60
C VAL A 153 -12.20 3.86 -6.33
N TRP A 154 -13.23 4.71 -6.23
CA TRP A 154 -13.40 5.68 -5.13
C TRP A 154 -13.15 5.10 -3.74
N GLY A 155 -12.44 5.86 -2.89
CA GLY A 155 -12.26 5.55 -1.47
C GLY A 155 -11.07 4.65 -1.14
N VAL A 156 -10.28 4.24 -2.14
CA VAL A 156 -9.11 3.38 -1.94
C VAL A 156 -7.81 4.16 -1.82
N THR A 157 -6.97 3.79 -0.86
CA THR A 157 -5.66 4.41 -0.61
C THR A 157 -4.48 3.45 -0.82
N TRP A 158 -4.74 2.14 -0.70
CA TRP A 158 -3.80 1.06 -0.94
C TRP A 158 -4.49 0.02 -1.80
N LEU A 159 -3.96 -0.25 -3.00
CA LEU A 159 -4.58 -1.12 -3.98
C LEU A 159 -3.67 -2.30 -4.34
N ARG A 160 -4.25 -3.47 -4.49
CA ARG A 160 -3.66 -4.66 -5.07
C ARG A 160 -4.68 -5.17 -6.07
N PHE A 161 -4.19 -5.70 -7.17
CA PHE A 161 -5.02 -6.15 -8.26
C PHE A 161 -4.69 -7.61 -8.54
N ALA A 162 -5.71 -8.35 -8.94
CA ALA A 162 -5.52 -9.60 -9.66
C ALA A 162 -6.54 -9.66 -10.80
N ALA A 163 -6.19 -10.41 -11.84
CA ALA A 163 -7.10 -10.74 -12.93
C ALA A 163 -7.43 -12.23 -12.90
N GLY A 164 -8.63 -12.57 -13.37
CA GLY A 164 -9.11 -13.93 -13.45
C GLY A 164 -10.52 -13.95 -14.02
N ASP A 165 -10.99 -15.10 -14.47
CA ASP A 165 -12.37 -15.30 -14.89
C ASP A 165 -13.20 -15.71 -13.65
N PHE A 166 -13.85 -14.75 -12.98
CA PHE A 166 -14.60 -15.01 -11.74
C PHE A 166 -16.05 -15.45 -12.00
N ASN A 167 -16.53 -15.35 -13.24
CA ASN A 167 -17.89 -15.68 -13.63
C ASN A 167 -17.99 -16.81 -14.70
N ASN A 168 -16.86 -17.43 -15.05
CA ASN A 168 -16.69 -18.49 -16.05
C ASN A 168 -17.24 -18.16 -17.44
N ASP A 169 -17.16 -16.90 -17.85
CA ASP A 169 -17.60 -16.50 -19.18
C ASP A 169 -16.45 -16.47 -20.22
N ASN A 170 -15.23 -16.88 -19.81
CA ASN A 170 -13.97 -16.84 -20.54
C ASN A 170 -13.46 -15.43 -20.88
N GLN A 171 -13.93 -14.40 -20.18
CA GLN A 171 -13.37 -13.07 -20.24
C GLN A 171 -12.65 -12.77 -18.92
N LEU A 172 -11.54 -12.04 -19.00
CA LEU A 172 -10.82 -11.68 -17.79
C LEU A 172 -11.52 -10.53 -17.06
N ASP A 173 -11.79 -10.77 -15.79
CA ASP A 173 -12.28 -9.81 -14.83
C ASP A 173 -11.12 -9.23 -14.01
N LEU A 174 -11.42 -8.22 -13.20
CA LEU A 174 -10.48 -7.62 -12.25
C LEU A 174 -11.01 -7.67 -10.83
N THR A 175 -10.13 -8.03 -9.89
CA THR A 175 -10.37 -7.88 -8.45
C THR A 175 -9.40 -6.89 -7.82
N PHE A 176 -9.85 -6.17 -6.80
CA PHE A 176 -9.00 -5.28 -6.01
C PHE A 176 -9.46 -5.16 -4.55
N ASN A 177 -8.55 -4.85 -3.64
CA ASN A 177 -8.89 -4.52 -2.25
C ASN A 177 -9.30 -3.06 -2.09
N ASP A 178 -10.17 -2.81 -1.13
CA ASP A 178 -10.51 -1.49 -0.62
C ASP A 178 -10.09 -1.42 0.85
N TYR A 179 -8.90 -0.85 1.06
CA TYR A 179 -8.25 -0.77 2.37
C TYR A 179 -9.14 -0.09 3.42
N ASP A 180 -9.62 1.12 3.14
CA ASP A 180 -10.40 1.91 4.09
C ASP A 180 -11.83 1.39 4.23
N GLY A 181 -12.41 0.86 3.15
CA GLY A 181 -13.75 0.27 3.16
C GLY A 181 -13.82 -1.11 3.84
N GLY A 182 -12.68 -1.79 4.03
CA GLY A 182 -12.66 -3.16 4.56
C GLY A 182 -13.32 -4.15 3.60
N GLN A 183 -13.06 -4.03 2.31
CA GLN A 183 -13.76 -4.78 1.26
C GLN A 183 -12.79 -5.30 0.19
N VAL A 184 -13.24 -6.29 -0.57
CA VAL A 184 -12.70 -6.59 -1.91
C VAL A 184 -13.78 -6.32 -2.94
N ALA A 185 -13.37 -5.88 -4.12
CA ALA A 185 -14.25 -5.54 -5.21
C ALA A 185 -13.93 -6.36 -6.46
N ILE A 186 -14.95 -6.61 -7.28
CA ILE A 186 -14.87 -7.32 -8.55
C ILE A 186 -15.49 -6.46 -9.64
N MET A 187 -14.77 -6.30 -10.73
CA MET A 187 -15.22 -5.66 -11.96
C MET A 187 -15.24 -6.73 -13.06
N LEU A 188 -16.44 -7.10 -13.52
CA LEU A 188 -16.59 -8.09 -14.59
C LEU A 188 -16.15 -7.52 -15.94
N GLY A 189 -15.38 -8.29 -16.70
CA GLY A 189 -14.88 -7.93 -18.01
C GLY A 189 -15.91 -8.16 -19.10
N ASN A 190 -16.00 -7.22 -20.05
CA ASN A 190 -16.84 -7.37 -21.25
C ASN A 190 -16.05 -7.93 -22.45
N GLY A 191 -14.85 -8.48 -22.22
CA GLY A 191 -14.04 -9.15 -23.24
C GLY A 191 -13.49 -8.24 -24.34
N ASN A 192 -13.60 -6.93 -24.18
CA ASN A 192 -13.14 -5.92 -25.13
C ASN A 192 -12.24 -4.87 -24.46
N GLY A 193 -11.69 -5.18 -23.28
CA GLY A 193 -10.93 -4.23 -22.46
C GLY A 193 -11.77 -3.28 -21.60
N THR A 194 -13.11 -3.39 -21.62
CA THR A 194 -14.01 -2.60 -20.75
C THR A 194 -14.61 -3.45 -19.64
N PHE A 195 -14.98 -2.80 -18.53
CA PHE A 195 -15.43 -3.47 -17.32
C PHE A 195 -16.75 -2.92 -16.79
N GLU A 196 -17.54 -3.77 -16.15
CA GLU A 196 -18.74 -3.39 -15.41
C GLU A 196 -18.40 -2.62 -14.12
N ALA A 197 -19.43 -2.05 -13.49
CA ALA A 197 -19.27 -1.37 -12.22
C ALA A 197 -18.86 -2.36 -11.10
N PRO A 198 -18.03 -1.95 -10.14
CA PRO A 198 -17.51 -2.85 -9.13
C PRO A 198 -18.58 -3.35 -8.15
N VAL A 199 -18.68 -4.66 -7.99
CA VAL A 199 -19.42 -5.33 -6.91
C VAL A 199 -18.49 -5.54 -5.73
N ARG A 200 -18.94 -5.25 -4.50
CA ARG A 200 -18.08 -5.28 -3.30
C ARG A 200 -18.51 -6.34 -2.28
N PHE A 201 -17.53 -6.99 -1.69
CA PHE A 201 -17.66 -8.02 -0.67
C PHE A 201 -16.93 -7.60 0.60
N SER A 202 -17.60 -7.73 1.75
CA SER A 202 -17.03 -7.36 3.04
C SER A 202 -15.92 -8.32 3.46
N THR A 203 -14.81 -7.76 3.96
CA THR A 203 -13.72 -8.53 4.57
C THR A 203 -13.70 -8.45 6.09
N GLY A 204 -14.77 -7.87 6.67
CA GLY A 204 -14.92 -7.66 8.11
C GLY A 204 -14.66 -6.22 8.54
N HIS A 205 -15.22 -5.84 9.68
CA HIS A 205 -15.05 -4.49 10.21
C HIS A 205 -13.61 -4.26 10.70
N GLY A 206 -12.98 -3.18 10.24
CA GLY A 206 -11.60 -2.85 10.61
C GLY A 206 -10.56 -3.81 10.06
N SER A 207 -10.88 -4.55 8.99
CA SER A 207 -10.01 -5.56 8.40
C SER A 207 -8.77 -4.97 7.71
N TYR A 208 -8.91 -3.79 7.09
CA TYR A 208 -7.87 -3.10 6.35
C TYR A 208 -7.12 -4.04 5.39
N PRO A 209 -7.78 -4.55 4.33
CA PRO A 209 -7.15 -5.50 3.42
C PRO A 209 -5.99 -4.82 2.69
N VAL A 210 -4.81 -5.44 2.69
CA VAL A 210 -3.56 -4.89 2.13
C VAL A 210 -2.98 -5.70 0.98
N ASP A 211 -3.42 -6.95 0.84
CA ASP A 211 -2.99 -7.83 -0.25
C ASP A 211 -4.07 -8.83 -0.63
N ILE A 212 -4.06 -9.24 -1.89
CA ILE A 212 -5.01 -10.22 -2.43
C ILE A 212 -4.30 -11.18 -3.36
N SER A 213 -4.79 -12.41 -3.44
CA SER A 213 -4.46 -13.33 -4.52
C SER A 213 -5.62 -14.25 -4.81
N VAL A 214 -5.59 -14.86 -6.00
CA VAL A 214 -6.70 -15.65 -6.52
C VAL A 214 -6.22 -17.03 -6.93
N ALA A 215 -6.99 -18.04 -6.55
CA ALA A 215 -6.77 -19.45 -6.87
C ALA A 215 -8.04 -20.23 -6.55
N ASP A 216 -8.14 -21.46 -7.02
CA ASP A 216 -9.12 -22.42 -6.54
C ASP A 216 -8.59 -23.06 -5.23
N PHE A 217 -9.20 -22.72 -4.08
CA PHE A 217 -8.81 -23.24 -2.77
C PHE A 217 -9.68 -24.42 -2.31
N ASN A 218 -10.79 -24.70 -2.99
CA ASN A 218 -11.77 -25.72 -2.61
C ASN A 218 -11.98 -26.83 -3.68
N SER A 219 -11.15 -26.82 -4.72
CA SER A 219 -11.13 -27.78 -5.83
C SER A 219 -12.45 -27.84 -6.62
N ASP A 220 -13.22 -26.76 -6.67
CA ASP A 220 -14.48 -26.71 -7.43
C ASP A 220 -14.32 -26.15 -8.87
N ASN A 221 -13.09 -25.76 -9.24
CA ASN A 221 -12.68 -25.09 -10.48
C ASN A 221 -13.18 -23.66 -10.64
N TYR A 222 -13.64 -23.01 -9.57
CA TYR A 222 -13.93 -21.59 -9.57
C TYR A 222 -12.83 -20.82 -8.85
N LEU A 223 -12.57 -19.60 -9.32
CA LEU A 223 -11.60 -18.74 -8.65
C LEU A 223 -12.18 -18.22 -7.33
N ASP A 224 -11.43 -18.46 -6.26
CA ASP A 224 -11.62 -17.90 -4.95
C ASP A 224 -10.66 -16.73 -4.72
N ILE A 225 -10.87 -15.99 -3.63
CA ILE A 225 -10.02 -14.84 -3.25
C ILE A 225 -9.46 -15.06 -1.85
N ALA A 226 -8.14 -15.05 -1.75
CA ALA A 226 -7.43 -14.90 -0.49
C ALA A 226 -7.10 -13.43 -0.23
N VAL A 227 -7.33 -12.96 0.99
CA VAL A 227 -7.18 -11.55 1.38
C VAL A 227 -6.32 -11.46 2.63
N VAL A 228 -5.27 -10.65 2.60
CA VAL A 228 -4.49 -10.31 3.78
C VAL A 228 -5.15 -9.14 4.50
N ASN A 229 -5.64 -9.38 5.71
CA ASN A 229 -6.30 -8.38 6.54
C ASN A 229 -5.34 -7.87 7.63
N TYR A 230 -4.76 -6.70 7.40
CA TYR A 230 -3.79 -6.07 8.29
C TYR A 230 -4.38 -5.75 9.67
N GLY A 231 -5.61 -5.24 9.72
CA GLY A 231 -6.23 -4.69 10.92
C GLY A 231 -6.72 -5.70 11.94
N ILE A 232 -7.01 -6.92 11.48
CA ILE A 232 -7.54 -8.01 12.31
C ILE A 232 -6.62 -9.24 12.34
N ASP A 233 -5.35 -9.07 11.93
CA ASP A 233 -4.31 -10.10 12.00
C ASP A 233 -4.73 -11.44 11.38
N SER A 234 -5.27 -11.44 10.16
CA SER A 234 -5.77 -12.66 9.52
C SER A 234 -5.55 -12.74 8.03
N VAL A 235 -5.63 -13.95 7.50
CA VAL A 235 -5.95 -14.21 6.10
C VAL A 235 -7.43 -14.55 5.99
N GLY A 236 -8.09 -13.95 5.02
CA GLY A 236 -9.46 -14.22 4.62
C GLY A 236 -9.56 -15.07 3.38
N ILE A 237 -10.53 -15.97 3.32
CA ILE A 237 -10.88 -16.72 2.12
C ILE A 237 -12.34 -16.45 1.78
N LEU A 238 -12.57 -15.93 0.59
CA LEU A 238 -13.89 -15.74 -0.01
C LEU A 238 -14.02 -16.79 -1.13
N LEU A 239 -14.85 -17.80 -0.91
CA LEU A 239 -15.08 -18.85 -1.90
C LEU A 239 -16.01 -18.35 -3.00
N GLY A 240 -15.54 -18.42 -4.24
CA GLY A 240 -16.29 -18.11 -5.44
C GLY A 240 -17.34 -19.17 -5.74
N ASN A 241 -18.36 -18.80 -6.48
CA ASN A 241 -19.37 -19.74 -6.99
C ASN A 241 -19.41 -19.79 -8.52
N GLY A 242 -18.43 -19.16 -9.17
CA GLY A 242 -18.30 -19.12 -10.61
C GLY A 242 -19.31 -18.24 -11.35
N ASN A 243 -20.00 -17.31 -10.67
CA ASN A 243 -20.86 -16.30 -11.32
C ASN A 243 -20.53 -14.86 -10.93
N GLY A 244 -19.30 -14.62 -10.45
CA GLY A 244 -18.85 -13.32 -9.94
C GLY A 244 -19.33 -13.00 -8.52
N ASN A 245 -19.94 -13.95 -7.82
CA ASN A 245 -20.38 -13.81 -6.44
C ASN A 245 -19.57 -14.71 -5.49
N PHE A 246 -19.48 -14.30 -4.24
CA PHE A 246 -18.60 -14.92 -3.25
C PHE A 246 -19.33 -15.19 -1.94
N SER A 247 -18.93 -16.26 -1.28
CA SER A 247 -19.35 -16.57 0.08
C SER A 247 -18.83 -15.51 1.06
N ALA A 248 -19.45 -15.45 2.24
CA ALA A 248 -18.90 -14.66 3.33
C ALA A 248 -17.49 -15.15 3.69
N GLN A 249 -16.61 -14.21 4.01
CA GLN A 249 -15.22 -14.53 4.29
C GLN A 249 -15.08 -15.48 5.50
N THR A 250 -14.29 -16.54 5.31
CA THR A 250 -13.74 -17.35 6.41
C THR A 250 -12.37 -16.80 6.79
N THR A 251 -12.08 -16.67 8.09
CA THR A 251 -10.84 -16.04 8.59
C THR A 251 -9.93 -17.05 9.27
N PHE A 252 -8.63 -16.93 9.02
CA PHE A 252 -7.56 -17.71 9.63
C PHE A 252 -6.58 -16.75 10.31
N SER A 253 -6.38 -16.91 11.62
CA SER A 253 -5.52 -16.00 12.38
C SER A 253 -4.05 -16.20 12.04
N THR A 254 -3.35 -15.09 11.82
CA THR A 254 -1.90 -15.03 11.63
C THR A 254 -1.14 -14.77 12.94
N GLY A 255 -1.85 -14.87 14.08
CA GLY A 255 -1.35 -14.54 15.40
C GLY A 255 -1.59 -13.07 15.79
N ARG A 256 -1.87 -12.83 17.07
CA ARG A 256 -2.22 -11.49 17.56
C ARG A 256 -1.05 -10.51 17.39
N GLY A 257 -1.33 -9.36 16.77
CA GLY A 257 -0.36 -8.31 16.48
C GLY A 257 0.67 -8.72 15.43
N SER A 258 0.33 -9.60 14.50
CA SER A 258 1.21 -10.05 13.42
C SER A 258 1.39 -8.99 12.34
N TYR A 259 0.36 -8.16 12.09
CA TYR A 259 0.34 -7.16 11.01
C TYR A 259 0.77 -7.77 9.67
N PRO A 260 -0.03 -8.70 9.11
CA PRO A 260 0.33 -9.38 7.88
C PRO A 260 0.33 -8.38 6.71
N ARG A 261 1.29 -8.52 5.78
CA ARG A 261 1.55 -7.54 4.72
C ARG A 261 1.38 -8.07 3.30
N SER A 262 1.69 -9.34 3.10
CA SER A 262 1.57 -9.99 1.80
C SER A 262 1.30 -11.47 1.95
N LEU A 263 0.79 -12.07 0.89
CA LEU A 263 0.70 -13.52 0.80
C LEU A 263 1.25 -14.05 -0.54
N ALA A 264 1.53 -15.35 -0.58
CA ALA A 264 1.82 -16.08 -1.81
C ALA A 264 1.18 -17.46 -1.74
N ILE A 265 0.78 -17.99 -2.90
CA ILE A 265 0.06 -19.27 -3.03
C ILE A 265 0.98 -20.27 -3.73
N ALA A 266 1.12 -21.47 -3.17
CA ALA A 266 1.81 -22.60 -3.78
C ALA A 266 1.41 -23.91 -3.10
N ASP A 267 1.99 -25.02 -3.55
CA ASP A 267 1.96 -26.29 -2.81
C ASP A 267 3.27 -26.38 -2.01
N PHE A 268 3.19 -26.19 -0.68
CA PHE A 268 4.34 -26.18 0.23
C PHE A 268 4.57 -27.53 0.92
N ASN A 269 3.69 -28.53 0.72
CA ASN A 269 3.76 -29.83 1.37
C ASN A 269 3.71 -31.05 0.40
N GLY A 270 3.54 -30.81 -0.89
CA GLY A 270 3.49 -31.81 -1.95
C GLY A 270 2.15 -32.55 -2.04
N ASP A 271 1.06 -32.02 -1.47
CA ASP A 271 -0.26 -32.67 -1.48
C ASP A 271 -1.18 -32.23 -2.61
N THR A 272 -0.69 -31.33 -3.48
CA THR A 272 -1.37 -30.73 -4.65
C THR A 272 -2.43 -29.68 -4.34
N TYR A 273 -2.78 -29.46 -3.08
CA TYR A 273 -3.70 -28.40 -2.68
C TYR A 273 -2.99 -27.05 -2.58
N LYS A 274 -3.78 -25.98 -2.64
CA LYS A 274 -3.27 -24.62 -2.53
C LYS A 274 -3.05 -24.27 -1.07
N ASP A 275 -1.79 -24.02 -0.73
CA ASP A 275 -1.36 -23.49 0.55
C ASP A 275 -1.11 -21.97 0.46
N ILE A 276 -1.01 -21.32 1.61
CA ILE A 276 -0.78 -19.87 1.69
C ILE A 276 0.40 -19.57 2.61
N ALA A 277 1.44 -18.92 2.08
CA ALA A 277 2.51 -18.32 2.85
C ALA A 277 2.21 -16.83 3.09
N VAL A 278 2.45 -16.34 4.31
CA VAL A 278 2.11 -14.97 4.73
C VAL A 278 3.30 -14.29 5.37
N ALA A 279 3.60 -13.06 4.95
CA ALA A 279 4.62 -12.22 5.57
C ALA A 279 4.00 -11.48 6.75
N ASN A 280 4.41 -11.85 7.96
CA ASN A 280 3.94 -11.21 9.18
C ASN A 280 4.99 -10.21 9.65
N LEU A 281 4.72 -8.92 9.40
CA LEU A 281 5.69 -7.84 9.63
C LEU A 281 6.15 -7.80 11.09
N ASN A 282 5.19 -7.74 12.02
CA ASN A 282 5.49 -7.42 13.42
C ASN A 282 5.88 -8.65 14.24
N THR A 283 5.36 -9.84 13.90
CA THR A 283 5.83 -11.11 14.48
C THR A 283 7.06 -11.68 13.77
N ARG A 284 7.55 -10.99 12.71
CA ARG A 284 8.84 -11.22 12.02
C ARG A 284 9.02 -12.65 11.56
N ASN A 285 7.98 -13.22 10.98
CA ASN A 285 8.01 -14.59 10.49
C ASN A 285 7.28 -14.71 9.17
N ILE A 286 7.60 -15.78 8.46
CA ILE A 286 6.77 -16.28 7.38
C ILE A 286 5.94 -17.40 7.97
N GLY A 287 4.62 -17.27 7.91
CA GLY A 287 3.74 -18.33 8.37
C GLY A 287 2.94 -18.95 7.24
N VAL A 288 2.83 -20.27 7.27
CA VAL A 288 2.20 -21.08 6.22
C VAL A 288 0.91 -21.70 6.73
N PHE A 289 -0.17 -21.53 5.98
CA PHE A 289 -1.42 -22.25 6.14
C PHE A 289 -1.46 -23.36 5.10
N LEU A 290 -1.45 -24.61 5.56
CA LEU A 290 -1.61 -25.76 4.67
C LEU A 290 -3.09 -25.98 4.36
N GLY A 291 -3.45 -26.02 3.09
CA GLY A 291 -4.81 -26.19 2.62
C GLY A 291 -5.27 -27.64 2.68
N HIS A 292 -6.57 -27.83 2.84
CA HIS A 292 -7.21 -29.15 2.74
C HIS A 292 -7.90 -29.38 1.40
N GLY A 293 -7.84 -28.40 0.49
CA GLY A 293 -8.49 -28.47 -0.81
C GLY A 293 -10.02 -28.33 -0.76
N ASP A 294 -10.58 -27.92 0.37
CA ASP A 294 -12.02 -27.67 0.58
C ASP A 294 -12.30 -26.23 1.05
N GLY A 295 -11.32 -25.33 0.91
CA GLY A 295 -11.36 -23.96 1.41
C GLY A 295 -11.01 -23.81 2.89
N THR A 296 -10.69 -24.90 3.60
CA THR A 296 -10.18 -24.88 4.98
C THR A 296 -8.68 -25.09 5.05
N PHE A 297 -8.07 -24.63 6.14
CA PHE A 297 -6.62 -24.62 6.34
C PHE A 297 -6.23 -25.06 7.76
N GLU A 298 -5.05 -25.68 7.87
CA GLU A 298 -4.40 -25.92 9.16
C GLU A 298 -4.10 -24.60 9.90
N THR A 299 -3.87 -24.70 11.21
CA THR A 299 -3.27 -23.57 11.95
C THR A 299 -1.89 -23.24 11.40
N GLN A 300 -1.60 -21.95 11.29
CA GLN A 300 -0.36 -21.45 10.73
C GLN A 300 0.91 -22.11 11.33
N LYS A 301 1.77 -22.64 10.46
CA LYS A 301 3.14 -23.05 10.79
C LYS A 301 4.07 -21.88 10.59
N SER A 302 4.69 -21.39 11.66
CA SER A 302 5.59 -20.22 11.58
C SER A 302 7.04 -20.66 11.40
N SER A 303 7.69 -20.13 10.38
CA SER A 303 9.15 -20.20 10.20
C SER A 303 9.75 -18.83 10.54
N PHE A 304 10.58 -18.79 11.57
CA PHE A 304 11.14 -17.54 12.06
C PHE A 304 12.16 -16.97 11.09
N ASN A 305 12.01 -15.68 10.83
CA ASN A 305 13.05 -14.93 10.16
C ASN A 305 14.13 -14.50 11.15
N ARG A 306 15.30 -14.13 10.64
CA ARG A 306 16.42 -13.63 11.43
C ARG A 306 15.97 -12.49 12.35
N ASP A 307 16.59 -12.39 13.52
CA ASP A 307 16.40 -11.25 14.42
C ASP A 307 16.67 -9.93 13.67
N HIS A 308 15.69 -9.01 13.71
CA HIS A 308 15.67 -7.65 13.13
C HIS A 308 15.17 -7.48 11.67
N PHE A 309 14.67 -8.53 11.02
CA PHE A 309 14.10 -8.40 9.67
C PHE A 309 12.55 -8.38 9.68
N PHE A 310 11.95 -7.42 8.99
CA PHE A 310 10.49 -7.19 8.94
C PHE A 310 9.95 -7.55 7.55
N PRO A 311 9.40 -8.76 7.34
CA PRO A 311 9.04 -9.20 5.98
C PRO A 311 7.85 -8.42 5.42
N ILE A 312 7.94 -8.00 4.15
CA ILE A 312 6.91 -7.18 3.48
C ILE A 312 6.32 -7.79 2.21
N ARG A 313 7.11 -8.55 1.44
CA ARG A 313 6.65 -9.30 0.25
C ARG A 313 7.19 -10.71 0.27
N ILE A 314 6.41 -11.62 -0.28
CA ILE A 314 6.79 -12.99 -0.58
C ILE A 314 6.57 -13.22 -2.07
N ALA A 315 7.54 -13.84 -2.72
CA ALA A 315 7.35 -14.52 -3.99
C ALA A 315 7.72 -15.99 -3.82
N VAL A 316 7.17 -16.85 -4.68
CA VAL A 316 7.38 -18.30 -4.61
C VAL A 316 7.98 -18.79 -5.91
N GLY A 317 8.87 -19.77 -5.81
CA GLY A 317 9.50 -20.47 -6.92
C GLY A 317 10.26 -21.68 -6.39
N ASP A 318 10.70 -22.56 -7.28
CA ASP A 318 11.72 -23.56 -6.96
C ASP A 318 13.08 -22.93 -7.30
N PHE A 319 13.76 -22.37 -6.30
CA PHE A 319 14.99 -21.58 -6.50
C PHE A 319 16.25 -22.43 -6.41
N ASN A 320 16.13 -23.69 -5.97
CA ASN A 320 17.26 -24.62 -5.84
C ASN A 320 17.09 -25.91 -6.67
N GLU A 321 16.04 -26.00 -7.49
CA GLU A 321 15.70 -27.13 -8.37
C GLU A 321 15.46 -28.44 -7.62
N ASP A 322 14.95 -28.36 -6.39
CA ASP A 322 14.63 -29.54 -5.58
C ASP A 322 13.16 -29.99 -5.71
N THR A 323 12.40 -29.34 -6.59
CA THR A 323 10.97 -29.56 -6.89
C THR A 323 10.01 -29.18 -5.76
N ARG A 324 10.49 -28.51 -4.70
CA ARG A 324 9.67 -27.99 -3.62
C ARG A 324 9.53 -26.48 -3.75
N SER A 325 8.43 -25.96 -3.24
CA SER A 325 8.18 -24.52 -3.23
C SER A 325 9.07 -23.84 -2.20
N ASP A 326 9.94 -22.94 -2.67
CA ASP A 326 10.76 -22.04 -1.88
C ASP A 326 10.13 -20.63 -1.81
N VAL A 327 10.62 -19.79 -0.92
CA VAL A 327 10.16 -18.39 -0.81
C VAL A 327 11.29 -17.39 -0.95
N ALA A 328 11.06 -16.37 -1.77
CA ALA A 328 11.86 -15.15 -1.81
C ALA A 328 11.14 -14.07 -1.00
N VAL A 329 11.84 -13.47 -0.05
CA VAL A 329 11.28 -12.52 0.93
C VAL A 329 12.05 -11.22 0.88
N SER A 330 11.31 -10.12 0.78
CA SER A 330 11.85 -8.75 0.96
C SER A 330 11.44 -8.19 2.32
N TYR A 331 12.18 -7.18 2.77
CA TYR A 331 12.12 -6.68 4.13
C TYR A 331 11.97 -5.16 4.18
N GLU A 332 11.17 -4.66 5.13
CA GLU A 332 11.03 -3.24 5.44
C GLU A 332 12.38 -2.68 5.87
N SER A 333 12.77 -1.53 5.30
CA SER A 333 14.01 -0.81 5.62
C SER A 333 15.33 -1.54 5.35
N GLU A 334 15.30 -2.74 4.76
CA GLU A 334 16.48 -3.53 4.44
C GLU A 334 16.60 -3.67 2.92
N SER A 335 17.79 -3.45 2.41
CA SER A 335 18.08 -3.61 0.98
C SER A 335 18.56 -5.04 0.71
N ILE A 336 17.73 -6.02 1.09
CA ILE A 336 18.04 -7.45 0.93
C ILE A 336 16.78 -8.18 0.48
N VAL A 337 16.95 -9.10 -0.48
CA VAL A 337 16.00 -10.19 -0.72
C VAL A 337 16.64 -11.49 -0.27
N SER A 338 15.95 -12.23 0.59
CA SER A 338 16.39 -13.53 1.07
C SER A 338 15.58 -14.63 0.42
N VAL A 339 16.25 -15.69 -0.02
CA VAL A 339 15.61 -16.94 -0.43
C VAL A 339 15.68 -17.93 0.73
N MET A 340 14.54 -18.56 1.06
CA MET A 340 14.43 -19.63 2.05
C MET A 340 13.94 -20.89 1.37
N PHE A 341 14.70 -21.97 1.47
CA PHE A 341 14.32 -23.22 0.84
C PHE A 341 13.23 -23.95 1.62
N GLY A 342 12.27 -24.49 0.89
CA GLY A 342 11.16 -25.26 1.41
C GLY A 342 11.58 -26.67 1.80
N TYR A 343 11.12 -27.15 2.95
CA TYR A 343 11.33 -28.54 3.34
C TYR A 343 10.28 -29.49 2.74
N GLY A 344 9.24 -28.98 2.09
CA GLY A 344 8.13 -29.77 1.55
C GLY A 344 7.18 -30.28 2.63
N ASN A 345 7.04 -29.55 3.73
CA ASN A 345 6.13 -29.87 4.83
C ASN A 345 5.43 -28.61 5.40
N GLY A 346 5.43 -27.51 4.64
CA GLY A 346 4.95 -26.20 5.08
C GLY A 346 5.92 -25.42 5.97
N THR A 347 7.21 -25.78 6.02
CA THR A 347 8.24 -25.03 6.75
C THR A 347 9.45 -24.73 5.88
N PHE A 348 10.16 -23.65 6.23
CA PHE A 348 11.33 -23.17 5.52
C PHE A 348 12.59 -23.21 6.40
N GLY A 349 13.76 -23.10 5.78
CA GLY A 349 15.02 -22.86 6.49
C GLY A 349 14.94 -21.70 7.49
N THR A 350 15.56 -21.87 8.67
CA THR A 350 15.56 -20.85 9.75
C THR A 350 16.54 -19.70 9.51
N GLN A 351 17.29 -19.76 8.40
CA GLN A 351 18.13 -18.69 7.90
C GLN A 351 17.94 -18.63 6.39
N ALA A 352 18.05 -17.43 5.82
CA ALA A 352 18.19 -17.27 4.37
C ALA A 352 19.33 -18.17 3.87
N ASP A 353 19.00 -19.13 3.01
CA ASP A 353 19.95 -20.02 2.36
C ASP A 353 20.76 -19.26 1.30
N SER A 354 20.18 -18.17 0.78
CA SER A 354 20.86 -17.17 -0.03
C SER A 354 20.27 -15.78 0.21
N ALA A 355 21.12 -14.75 0.25
CA ALA A 355 20.70 -13.37 0.39
C ALA A 355 21.29 -12.55 -0.77
N ILE A 356 20.45 -11.82 -1.47
CA ILE A 356 20.83 -10.90 -2.53
C ILE A 356 20.77 -9.50 -1.92
N GLU A 357 21.94 -8.87 -1.76
CA GLU A 357 21.99 -7.45 -1.42
C GLU A 357 21.45 -6.64 -2.59
N THR A 358 20.41 -5.85 -2.32
CA THR A 358 19.84 -4.89 -3.26
C THR A 358 20.42 -3.51 -2.96
N ALA A 359 20.41 -2.61 -3.94
CA ALA A 359 20.97 -1.27 -3.76
C ALA A 359 20.06 -0.34 -2.92
N VAL A 360 18.77 -0.67 -2.80
CA VAL A 360 17.72 0.09 -2.08
C VAL A 360 16.60 -0.87 -1.63
N ILE A 361 15.71 -0.41 -0.73
CA ILE A 361 14.50 -1.12 -0.25
C ILE A 361 13.72 -1.73 -1.42
N THR A 362 13.43 -3.02 -1.31
CA THR A 362 12.73 -3.81 -2.32
C THR A 362 11.23 -3.79 -2.06
N LEU A 363 10.41 -3.30 -3.01
CA LEU A 363 8.97 -3.13 -2.80
C LEU A 363 8.11 -4.15 -3.57
N SER A 364 8.67 -4.75 -4.61
CA SER A 364 8.02 -5.77 -5.42
C SER A 364 9.06 -6.72 -6.02
N ALA A 365 8.69 -7.99 -6.17
CA ALA A 365 9.48 -9.01 -6.84
C ALA A 365 8.58 -9.78 -7.81
N ALA A 366 9.07 -10.03 -9.02
CA ALA A 366 8.48 -10.94 -9.98
C ALA A 366 9.44 -12.11 -10.21
N VAL A 367 8.90 -13.32 -10.36
CA VAL A 367 9.68 -14.55 -10.54
C VAL A 367 9.31 -15.17 -11.87
N SER A 368 10.31 -15.40 -12.71
CA SER A 368 10.17 -16.06 -14.01
C SER A 368 11.55 -16.39 -14.56
N ASP A 369 11.62 -17.26 -15.55
CA ASP A 369 12.82 -17.44 -16.36
C ASP A 369 12.90 -16.29 -17.38
N PHE A 370 13.46 -15.15 -16.95
CA PHE A 370 13.52 -13.93 -17.76
C PHE A 370 14.61 -13.98 -18.82
N ASN A 371 15.62 -14.85 -18.64
CA ASN A 371 16.75 -15.00 -19.53
C ASN A 371 16.62 -16.23 -20.48
N CYS A 372 15.59 -17.06 -20.27
CA CYS A 372 15.27 -18.31 -20.98
C CYS A 372 16.34 -19.41 -20.83
N ASP A 373 17.01 -19.50 -19.68
CA ASP A 373 18.02 -20.52 -19.38
C ASP A 373 17.45 -21.78 -18.71
N GLY A 374 16.16 -21.78 -18.37
CA GLY A 374 15.46 -22.86 -17.69
C GLY A 374 15.46 -22.75 -16.17
N HIS A 375 16.09 -21.72 -15.60
CA HIS A 375 16.14 -21.43 -14.17
C HIS A 375 15.28 -20.21 -13.83
N LEU A 376 14.64 -20.21 -12.66
CA LEU A 376 13.85 -19.06 -12.25
C LEU A 376 14.77 -17.90 -11.85
N ASP A 377 14.60 -16.73 -12.48
CA ASP A 377 15.19 -15.48 -11.98
C ASP A 377 14.17 -14.66 -11.17
N ILE A 378 14.70 -13.71 -10.40
CA ILE A 378 13.93 -12.75 -9.61
C ILE A 378 14.18 -11.34 -10.18
N ALA A 379 13.14 -10.70 -10.70
CA ALA A 379 13.14 -9.30 -11.08
C ALA A 379 12.62 -8.44 -9.92
N ILE A 380 13.39 -7.44 -9.51
CA ILE A 380 13.09 -6.60 -8.34
C ILE A 380 12.72 -5.18 -8.78
N GLY A 381 11.53 -4.73 -8.40
CA GLY A 381 11.08 -3.34 -8.55
C GLY A 381 11.53 -2.49 -7.36
N GLN A 382 12.21 -1.38 -7.65
CA GLN A 382 12.79 -0.48 -6.65
C GLN A 382 12.18 0.92 -6.74
N ASN A 383 11.94 1.57 -5.60
CA ASN A 383 11.73 3.02 -5.55
C ASN A 383 13.08 3.72 -5.62
N LYS A 384 13.15 4.82 -6.35
CA LYS A 384 14.36 5.65 -6.43
C LYS A 384 14.11 7.05 -5.91
#